data_AF-X1I7X2-F1
#
_entry.id   AF-X1I7X2-F1
#
_cell.length_a   1.000
_cell.length_b   1.000
_cell.length_c   1.000
_cell.angle_alpha   90.00
_cell.angle_beta   90.00
_cell.angle_gamma   90.00
#
_symmetry.space_group_name_H-M   'P 1'
#
loop_
_entity.id
_entity.type
_entity.pdbx_description
1 polymer ?
#
loop_
_entity_poly.entity_id
_entity_poly.type
_entity_poly.pdbx_seq_one_letter_code
_entity_poly.pdbx_strand_id
1 'polypeptide(L)' 'MIYILIKPNIGERFTEFYIIDPNGTASNYPTDLKVGEKGKV' A
#
# COMPACT_ATOMS: atom_id res chain seq x y z
N MET A 1 38.64 17.01 -5.71
CA MET A 1 37.47 16.27 -6.24
C MET A 1 36.77 15.63 -5.06
N ILE A 2 35.47 15.88 -4.86
CA ILE A 2 34.70 15.35 -3.72
C ILE A 2 33.73 14.31 -4.28
N TYR A 3 33.77 13.09 -3.75
CA TYR A 3 32.84 12.02 -4.10
C TYR A 3 31.93 11.74 -2.91
N ILE A 4 30.61 11.82 -3.14
CA ILE A 4 29.59 11.53 -2.14
C ILE A 4 28.95 10.18 -2.51
N LEU A 5 29.22 9.16 -1.70
CA LEU A 5 28.61 7.83 -1.79
C LEU A 5 27.38 7.79 -0.87
N ILE A 6 26.26 8.36 -1.33
CA ILE A 6 24.97 8.23 -0.64
C ILE A 6 24.33 6.90 -0.99
N LYS A 7 24.23 5.99 -0.01
CA LYS A 7 23.32 4.84 -0.11
C LYS A 7 21.89 5.38 -0.03
N PRO A 8 20.98 5.03 -0.95
CA PRO A 8 19.59 5.41 -0.82
C PRO A 8 19.04 4.82 0.49
N ASN A 9 18.46 5.68 1.34
CA ASN A 9 17.65 5.22 2.46
C ASN A 9 16.45 4.51 1.84
N ILE A 10 16.51 3.19 1.76
CA ILE A 10 15.34 2.37 1.47
C ILE A 10 14.40 2.61 2.65
N GLY A 11 13.32 3.32 2.40
CA GLY A 11 12.29 3.59 3.39
C GLY A 11 11.68 2.30 3.95
N GLU A 12 10.64 2.45 4.76
CA GLU A 12 9.96 1.29 5.34
C GLU A 12 9.51 0.31 4.26
N ARG A 13 9.82 -0.97 4.46
CA ARG A 13 9.36 -2.05 3.59
C ARG A 13 8.06 -2.57 4.16
N PHE A 14 6.99 -2.40 3.40
CA PHE A 14 5.69 -2.96 3.73
C PHE A 14 5.35 -4.07 2.72
N THR A 15 4.63 -5.08 3.20
CA THR A 15 4.05 -6.12 2.36
C THR A 15 2.58 -5.82 2.21
N GLU A 16 2.14 -5.56 0.99
CA GLU A 16 0.74 -5.34 0.66
C GLU A 16 0.14 -6.61 0.03
N PHE A 17 -1.09 -6.93 0.43
CA PHE A 17 -1.84 -8.06 -0.13
C PHE A 17 -3.18 -7.57 -0.67
N TYR A 18 -3.58 -8.09 -1.82
CA TYR A 18 -4.86 -7.79 -2.45
C TYR A 18 -5.72 -9.06 -2.49
N ILE A 19 -6.89 -8.99 -1.85
CA ILE A 19 -8.06 -9.82 -2.12
C ILE A 19 -8.68 -9.37 -3.44
N ILE A 20 -8.87 -10.31 -4.36
CA ILE A 20 -9.44 -10.06 -5.68
C ILE A 20 -10.78 -10.76 -5.75
N ASP A 21 -11.80 -10.05 -6.24
CA ASP A 21 -13.12 -10.61 -6.46
C ASP A 21 -13.08 -11.69 -7.55
N PRO A 22 -14.09 -12.58 -7.65
CA PRO A 22 -14.16 -13.60 -8.71
C PRO A 22 -14.07 -13.03 -10.14
N ASN A 23 -14.40 -11.74 -10.31
CA ASN A 23 -14.30 -11.02 -11.58
C ASN A 23 -12.88 -10.53 -11.90
N GLY A 24 -11.89 -10.82 -11.05
CA GLY A 24 -10.49 -10.42 -11.27
C GLY A 24 -10.19 -8.97 -10.89
N THR A 25 -11.07 -8.30 -10.15
CA THR A 25 -10.90 -6.89 -9.76
C THR A 25 -10.89 -6.69 -8.26
N ALA A 26 -10.30 -5.59 -7.83
CA ALA A 26 -10.28 -5.09 -6.45
C ALA A 26 -11.35 -4.01 -6.20
N SER A 27 -12.36 -3.94 -7.07
CA SER A 27 -13.31 -2.82 -7.10
C SER A 27 -14.20 -2.76 -5.86
N ASN A 28 -14.33 -3.87 -5.12
CA ASN A 28 -15.15 -3.94 -3.91
C ASN A 28 -14.42 -3.45 -2.65
N TYR A 29 -13.21 -2.91 -2.75
CA TYR A 29 -12.59 -2.27 -1.60
C TYR A 29 -13.35 -1.01 -1.19
N PRO A 30 -13.55 -0.79 0.13
CA PRO A 30 -14.15 0.43 0.60
C PRO A 30 -13.21 1.60 0.31
N THR A 31 -13.64 2.51 -0.57
CA THR A 31 -12.87 3.70 -0.96
C THR A 31 -13.17 4.92 -0.09
N ASP A 32 -14.30 4.91 0.62
CA ASP A 32 -14.73 5.99 1.52
C ASP A 32 -14.92 5.41 2.92
N LEU A 33 -13.85 5.43 3.72
CA LEU A 33 -13.88 5.06 5.14
C LEU A 33 -13.67 6.31 5.97
N LYS A 34 -14.62 6.62 6.85
CA LYS A 34 -14.47 7.72 7.80
C LYS A 34 -13.67 7.27 9.01
N VAL A 35 -13.04 8.23 9.69
CA VAL A 35 -12.26 7.96 10.91
C VAL A 35 -13.13 7.23 11.94
N GLY A 36 -12.71 6.03 12.33
CA GLY A 36 -13.42 5.17 13.29
C GLY A 36 -14.28 4.07 12.65
N GLU A 37 -14.44 4.04 11.33
CA GLU A 37 -15.16 2.98 10.64
C GLU A 37 -14.27 1.76 10.37
N LYS A 38 -14.86 0.57 10.51
CA LYS A 38 -14.18 -0.69 10.17
C LYS A 38 -14.38 -0.98 8.69
N GLY A 39 -13.29 -1.00 7.93
CA GLY A 39 -13.29 -1.57 6.59
C GLY A 39 -13.72 -3.04 6.64
N LYS A 40 -14.66 -3.42 5.77
CA LYS A 40 -15.08 -4.80 5.53
C LYS A 40 -14.80 -5.15 4.07
N VAL A 41 -14.42 -6.41 3.85
CA VAL A 41 -14.19 -7.04 2.54
C VAL A 41 -15.19 -8.17 2.36
#